data_AF-A0A2L2YI74-F1
#
_entry.id   AF-A0A2L2YI74-F1
#
_cell.length_a   1.000
_cell.length_b   1.000
_cell.length_c   1.000
_cell.angle_alpha   90.00
_cell.angle_beta   90.00
_cell.angle_gamma   90.00
#
_symmetry.space_group_name_H-M   'P 1'
#
loop_
_entity.id
_entity.type
_entity.pdbx_description
1 polymer ?
#
loop_
_entity_poly.entity_id
_entity_poly.type
_entity_poly.pdbx_seq_one_letter_code
_entity_poly.pdbx_strand_id
1 'polypeptide(L)' 'FRYYYPDYSLCSAELLGQKINLPCEPESVILADYGTDWIQPVSSWSYERSPKNRGPNIFWEKSLLSKVYKHY' A
#
# COMPACT_ATOMS: atom_id res chain seq x y z
N PHE A 1 -6.87 3.77 -7.07
CA PHE A 1 -6.67 4.01 -5.63
C PHE A 1 -5.31 4.65 -5.44
N ARG A 2 -5.18 5.64 -4.56
CA ARG A 2 -3.88 6.21 -4.20
C ARG A 2 -3.55 5.73 -2.79
N TYR A 3 -2.40 5.10 -2.61
CA TYR A 3 -1.90 4.70 -1.30
C TYR A 3 -0.88 5.71 -0.81
N TYR A 4 -0.92 6.04 0.47
CA TYR A 4 0.01 6.98 1.09
C TYR A 4 1.00 6.22 1.97
N TYR A 5 2.28 6.37 1.69
CA TYR A 5 3.34 5.79 2.49
C TYR A 5 4.14 6.91 3.16
N PRO A 6 4.66 6.67 4.37
CA PRO A 6 5.68 7.55 4.94
C PRO A 6 6.93 7.48 4.07
N ASP A 7 7.78 8.51 4.16
CA ASP A 7 9.11 8.44 3.56
C ASP A 7 9.94 7.38 4.30
N TYR A 8 10.65 6.55 3.54
CA TYR A 8 11.54 5.53 4.08
C TYR A 8 12.77 5.34 3.18
N SER A 9 13.86 4.86 3.77
CA SER A 9 15.04 4.42 3.01
C SER A 9 14.97 2.92 2.74
N LEU A 10 15.73 2.43 1.76
CA LEU A 10 15.86 0.99 1.50
C LEU A 10 17.07 0.41 2.23
N CYS A 11 16.80 -0.62 3.04
CA CYS A 11 17.78 -1.44 3.72
C CYS A 11 17.72 -2.87 3.19
N SER A 12 18.75 -3.67 3.49
CA SER A 12 18.69 -5.12 3.26
C SER A 12 18.52 -5.87 4.59
N ALA A 13 17.77 -6.96 4.58
CA ALA A 13 17.71 -7.92 5.68
C ALA A 13 17.80 -9.36 5.14
N GLU A 14 18.00 -10.30 6.05
CA GLU A 14 17.91 -11.72 5.76
C GLU A 14 16.56 -12.27 6.22
N LEU A 15 15.85 -12.95 5.32
CA LEU A 15 14.62 -13.67 5.62
C LEU A 15 14.73 -15.08 5.04
N LEU A 16 14.68 -16.10 5.90
CA LEU A 16 14.79 -17.52 5.52
C LEU A 16 16.04 -17.81 4.66
N GLY A 17 17.19 -17.22 5.03
CA GLY A 17 18.45 -17.37 4.31
C GLY A 17 18.55 -16.58 2.99
N GLN A 18 17.55 -15.74 2.68
CA GLN A 18 17.54 -14.89 1.49
C GLN A 18 17.76 -13.44 1.87
N LYS A 19 18.64 -12.75 1.14
CA LYS A 19 18.79 -11.29 1.25
C LYS A 19 17.64 -10.60 0.53
N ILE A 20 16.83 -9.87 1.27
CA ILE A 20 15.71 -9.07 0.76
C ILE A 20 15.98 -7.58 0.98
N ASN A 21 15.38 -6.74 0.14
CA ASN A 21 15.33 -5.30 0.38
C ASN A 21 13.99 -4.94 1.02
N LEU A 22 14.02 -4.04 2.00
CA LEU A 22 12.87 -3.60 2.76
C LEU A 22 13.06 -2.13 3.18
N PRO A 23 11.99 -1.45 3.61
CA PRO A 23 12.11 -0.17 4.31
C PRO A 23 13.03 -0.31 5.53
N CYS A 24 13.91 0.68 5.75
CA CYS A 24 14.72 0.79 6.96
C CYS A 24 13.83 1.08 8.19
N GLU A 25 12.66 1.68 7.98
CA GLU A 25 11.63 1.96 8.97
C GLU A 25 10.41 1.03 8.75
N PRO A 26 10.54 -0.30 8.92
CA PRO A 26 9.50 -1.24 8.55
C PRO A 26 8.20 -1.02 9.33
N GLU A 27 8.30 -0.64 10.61
CA GLU A 27 7.13 -0.39 11.46
C GLU A 27 6.26 0.76 10.92
N SER A 28 6.87 1.84 10.43
CA SER A 28 6.15 2.97 9.85
C SER A 28 5.30 2.56 8.64
N VAL A 29 5.84 1.68 7.80
CA VAL A 29 5.12 1.14 6.63
C VAL A 29 4.01 0.19 7.06
N ILE A 30 4.27 -0.70 8.03
CA ILE A 30 3.26 -1.61 8.58
C ILE A 30 2.10 -0.84 9.21
N LEU A 31 2.38 0.19 10.02
CA LEU A 31 1.37 1.02 10.66
C LEU A 31 0.54 1.83 9.66
N ALA A 32 1.16 2.28 8.56
CA ALA A 32 0.45 2.94 7.47
C ALA A 32 -0.52 1.97 6.77
N ASP A 33 -0.07 0.77 6.45
CA ASP A 33 -0.87 -0.23 5.72
C ASP A 33 -1.99 -0.83 6.57
N TYR A 34 -1.67 -1.23 7.81
CA TYR A 34 -2.51 -2.10 8.64
C TYR A 34 -3.02 -1.42 9.92
N GLY A 35 -2.48 -0.27 10.30
CA GLY A 35 -2.85 0.43 11.54
C GLY A 35 -2.15 -0.10 12.79
N THR A 36 -2.54 0.44 13.96
CA THR A 36 -1.91 0.14 15.25
C THR A 36 -2.14 -1.28 15.72
N ASP A 37 -3.26 -1.89 15.32
CA ASP A 37 -3.64 -3.25 15.69
C ASP A 37 -3.19 -4.29 14.64
N TRP A 38 -2.16 -3.96 13.84
CA TRP A 38 -1.70 -4.78 12.71
C TRP A 38 -1.31 -6.22 13.07
N ILE A 39 -0.95 -6.47 14.33
CA ILE A 39 -0.61 -7.81 14.83
C ILE A 39 -1.83 -8.72 15.00
N GLN A 40 -3.04 -8.15 15.04
CA GLN A 40 -4.27 -8.90 15.19
C GLN A 40 -4.68 -9.54 13.85
N PRO A 41 -4.83 -10.88 13.79
CA PRO A 41 -5.25 -11.54 12.56
C PRO A 41 -6.64 -11.08 12.11
N VAL A 42 -6.76 -10.70 10.86
CA VAL A 42 -8.04 -10.34 10.24
C VAL A 42 -8.67 -11.61 9.66
N SER A 43 -9.89 -11.95 10.09
CA SER A 43 -10.63 -13.14 9.63
C SER A 43 -11.37 -12.96 8.31
N SER A 44 -11.65 -11.71 7.92
CA SER A 44 -12.34 -11.37 6.67
C SER A 44 -11.69 -10.15 6.03
N TRP A 45 -11.12 -10.33 4.84
CA TRP A 45 -10.40 -9.29 4.12
C TRP A 45 -11.21 -8.71 2.96
N SER A 46 -11.14 -7.39 2.77
CA SER A 46 -11.73 -6.69 1.63
C SER A 46 -10.70 -5.71 1.08
N TYR A 47 -10.33 -5.85 -0.20
CA TYR A 47 -9.40 -4.92 -0.86
C TYR A 47 -9.89 -3.46 -0.77
N GLU A 48 -11.20 -3.26 -0.61
CA GLU A 48 -11.81 -1.96 -0.52
C GLU A 48 -11.62 -1.26 0.80
N ARG A 49 -11.70 -2.03 1.89
CA ARG A 49 -11.86 -1.51 3.25
C ARG A 49 -10.70 -1.83 4.18
N SER A 50 -9.91 -2.87 3.87
CA SER A 50 -8.86 -3.37 4.74
C SER A 50 -7.58 -2.51 4.73
N PRO A 51 -7.10 -1.97 3.59
CA PRO A 51 -5.91 -1.10 3.62
C PRO A 51 -6.20 0.26 4.26
N LYS A 52 -5.49 0.61 5.33
CA LYS A 52 -5.71 1.85 6.10
C LYS A 52 -5.16 3.10 5.41
N ASN A 53 -4.04 2.97 4.71
CA ASN A 53 -3.43 4.06 3.93
C ASN A 53 -4.08 4.32 2.57
N ARG A 54 -5.26 3.74 2.31
CA ARG A 54 -6.01 4.03 1.09
C ARG A 54 -6.55 5.46 1.15
N GLY A 55 -6.03 6.29 0.26
CA GLY A 55 -6.54 7.62 -0.02
C GLY A 55 -7.98 7.63 -0.55
N PRO A 56 -8.63 8.80 -0.58
CA PRO A 56 -9.98 8.92 -1.14
C PRO A 56 -10.00 8.37 -2.57
N ASN A 57 -11.13 7.76 -2.95
CA ASN A 57 -11.40 7.45 -4.34
C ASN A 57 -11.50 8.76 -5.11
N ILE A 58 -10.37 9.23 -5.63
CA ILE A 58 -10.36 10.18 -6.73
C ILE A 58 -10.95 9.42 -7.92
N PHE A 59 -12.26 9.55 -8.08
CA PHE A 59 -12.92 9.18 -9.32
C PHE A 59 -12.18 9.92 -10.42
N TRP A 60 -11.53 9.17 -11.32
CA TRP A 60 -11.02 9.78 -12.55
C TRP A 60 -12.21 10.42 -13.24
N GLU A 61 -12.16 11.75 -13.43
CA GLU A 61 -13.16 12.45 -14.20
C GLU A 61 -13.31 11.73 -15.55
N LYS A 62 -14.55 11.43 -15.99
CA LYS A 62 -14.78 10.57 -17.19
C LYS A 62 -14.04 11.09 -18.43
N SER A 63 -13.80 12.40 -18.48
CA SER A 63 -12.94 13.10 -19.46
C SER A 63 -11.53 12.50 -19.56
N LEU A 64 -10.90 12.18 -18.44
CA LEU A 64 -9.55 11.60 -18.36
C LEU A 64 -9.51 10.14 -18.83
N LEU A 65 -10.57 9.37 -18.58
CA LEU A 65 -10.67 7.98 -19.04
C LEU A 65 -10.76 7.90 -20.57
N SER A 66 -11.47 8.83 -21.22
CA SER A 66 -11.63 8.85 -22.68
C SER A 66 -10.31 8.98 -23.46
N LYS A 67 -9.27 9.58 -22.86
CA LYS A 67 -7.93 9.69 -23.47
C LYS A 67 -7.18 8.37 -23.44
N VAL A 68 -7.41 7.52 -22.44
CA VAL A 68 -6.75 6.23 -22.28
C VAL A 68 -7.33 5.19 -23.24
N TYR A 69 -8.64 5.21 -23.46
CA TYR A 69 -9.32 4.25 -24.34
C TYR A 69 -9.28 4.59 -25.83
N LYS A 70 -8.81 5.78 -26.24
CA LYS A 70 -8.71 6.15 -27.67
C LYS A 70 -7.52 5.54 -28.41
N HIS A 71 -6.68 4.76 -27.73
CA HIS A 71 -5.49 4.13 -28.30
C HIS A 71 -5.49 2.60 -28.26
N TYR A 72 -6.66 1.97 -28.03
CA TYR A 72 -6.86 0.53 -28.21
C TYR A 72 -7.94 0.27 -29.27
#